data_AF-A0A2S2G4A2-F1
#
_entry.id   AF-A0A2S2G4A2-F1
#
_cell.length_a   1.000
_cell.length_b   1.000
_cell.length_c   1.000
_cell.angle_alpha   90.00
_cell.angle_beta   90.00
_cell.angle_gamma   90.00
#
_symmetry.space_group_name_H-M   'P 1'
#
loop_
_entity.id
_entity.type
_entity.pdbx_description
1 polymer ?
#
loop_
_entity_poly.entity_id
_entity_poly.type
_entity_poly.pdbx_seq_one_letter_code
_entity_poly.pdbx_strand_id
1 'polypeptide(L)' 'MNPSGASGYEPHPLLHTRVRDIPSRTEGELTAVTREHHRGGVRRIAHIRPAGGVEFATSAENIEPAPGPAPPPGDPR' A
#
# COMPACT_ATOMS: atom_id res chain seq x y z
N MET A 1 -0.28 -7.64 32.21
CA MET A 1 -0.35 -8.08 30.80
C MET A 1 -0.77 -6.86 29.99
N ASN A 2 0.17 -6.16 29.35
CA ASN A 2 -0.20 -5.04 28.49
C ASN A 2 -0.88 -5.63 27.24
N PRO A 3 -2.09 -5.18 26.85
CA PRO A 3 -2.51 -5.40 25.48
C PRO A 3 -1.66 -4.45 24.65
N SER A 4 -0.51 -4.93 24.17
CA SER A 4 0.18 -4.28 23.06
C SER A 4 -0.88 -4.14 21.98
N GLY A 5 -1.34 -2.90 21.74
CA GLY A 5 -2.43 -2.60 20.84
C GLY A 5 -2.22 -3.39 19.56
N ALA A 6 -3.23 -4.13 19.15
CA ALA A 6 -3.16 -5.01 18.00
C ALA A 6 -2.79 -4.20 16.75
N SER A 7 -1.49 -4.07 16.49
CA SER A 7 -0.94 -3.70 15.19
C SER A 7 -1.14 -4.90 14.28
N GLY A 8 -2.41 -5.17 13.98
CA GLY A 8 -2.82 -6.22 13.08
C GLY A 8 -2.75 -5.74 11.65
N TYR A 9 -2.52 -6.69 10.74
CA TYR A 9 -2.77 -6.49 9.32
C TYR A 9 -4.25 -6.13 9.14
N GLU A 10 -4.51 -5.01 8.46
CA GLU A 10 -5.85 -4.55 8.12
C GLU A 10 -6.13 -4.90 6.64
N PRO A 11 -7.32 -5.45 6.32
CA PRO A 11 -7.69 -5.68 4.94
C PRO A 11 -7.78 -4.36 4.17
N HIS A 12 -7.26 -4.35 2.94
CA HIS A 12 -7.29 -3.18 2.07
C HIS A 12 -7.68 -3.59 0.64
N PRO A 13 -8.53 -2.82 -0.07
CA PRO A 13 -8.97 -3.18 -1.42
C PRO A 13 -7.81 -3.21 -2.44
N LEU A 14 -6.73 -2.48 -2.18
CA LEU A 14 -5.54 -2.44 -3.02
C LEU A 14 -4.46 -3.46 -2.60
N LEU A 15 -4.72 -4.33 -1.63
CA LEU A 15 -3.75 -5.31 -1.16
C LEU A 15 -3.37 -6.27 -2.31
N HIS A 16 -2.08 -6.55 -2.46
CA HIS A 16 -1.52 -7.33 -3.58
C HIS A 16 -1.78 -6.72 -4.97
N THR A 17 -1.98 -5.41 -5.04
CA THR A 17 -2.09 -4.67 -6.30
C THR A 17 -0.98 -3.64 -6.44
N ARG A 18 -0.73 -3.19 -7.67
CA ARG A 18 0.19 -2.07 -7.90
C ARG A 18 -0.45 -0.78 -7.42
N VAL A 19 0.28 -0.08 -6.58
CA VAL A 19 -0.08 1.22 -6.05
C VAL A 19 1.03 2.23 -6.33
N ARG A 20 0.66 3.50 -6.34
CA ARG A 20 1.57 4.63 -6.42
C ARG A 20 1.46 5.43 -5.14
N ASP A 21 2.59 5.73 -4.53
CA ASP A 21 2.66 6.70 -3.45
C ASP A 21 2.64 8.12 -4.02
N ILE A 22 1.66 8.93 -3.62
CA ILE A 22 1.42 10.27 -4.17
C ILE A 22 2.58 11.23 -3.84
N PRO A 23 3.08 11.33 -2.58
CA PRO A 23 4.16 12.24 -2.23
C PRO A 23 5.50 11.93 -2.92
N SER A 24 5.92 10.66 -2.95
CA SER A 24 7.18 10.25 -3.56
C SER A 24 7.09 9.94 -5.05
N ARG A 25 5.86 9.82 -5.59
CA ARG A 25 5.56 9.35 -6.95
C ARG A 25 6.08 7.93 -7.24
N THR A 26 6.49 7.18 -6.23
CA THR A 26 7.05 5.83 -6.36
C THR A 26 5.94 4.80 -6.55
N GLU A 27 6.14 3.87 -7.49
CA GLU A 27 5.23 2.76 -7.75
C GLU A 27 5.76 1.45 -7.14
N GLY A 28 4.85 0.61 -6.65
CA GLY A 28 5.18 -0.70 -6.11
C GLY A 28 3.95 -1.53 -5.81
N GLU A 29 4.14 -2.75 -5.33
CA GLU A 29 3.05 -3.60 -4.88
C GLU A 29 2.71 -3.33 -3.42
N LEU A 30 1.44 -3.16 -3.09
CA LEU A 30 1.00 -3.06 -1.69
C LEU A 30 1.04 -4.45 -1.05
N THR A 31 2.02 -4.70 -0.17
CA THR A 31 2.23 -6.00 0.47
C THR A 31 1.43 -6.14 1.76
N ALA A 32 1.20 -5.05 2.46
CA ALA A 32 0.48 -5.03 3.72
C ALA A 32 -0.10 -3.65 4.04
N VAL A 33 -1.20 -3.62 4.80
CA VAL A 33 -1.63 -2.44 5.53
C VAL A 33 -1.68 -2.81 7.01
N THR A 34 -1.08 -1.98 7.85
CA THR A 34 -1.05 -2.18 9.31
C THR A 34 -1.70 -1.00 10.00
N ARG A 35 -2.40 -1.29 11.10
CA ARG A 35 -3.07 -0.28 11.89
C ARG A 35 -2.22 0.07 13.11
N GLU A 36 -1.70 1.29 13.19
CA GLU A 36 -0.88 1.74 14.31
C GLU A 36 -1.66 2.71 15.21
N HIS A 37 -1.70 2.40 16.51
CA HIS A 37 -2.27 3.28 17.53
C HIS A 37 -1.22 4.26 18.04
N HIS A 38 -1.43 5.55 17.81
CA HIS A 38 -0.66 6.62 18.42
C HIS A 38 -1.51 7.34 19.48
N ARG A 39 -0.83 8.06 20.39
CA ARG A 39 -1.50 8.86 21.44
C ARG A 39 -2.52 9.87 20.92
N GLY A 40 -2.48 10.21 19.63
CA GLY A 40 -3.41 11.14 18.96
C GLY A 40 -4.42 10.48 18.01
N GLY A 41 -4.52 9.14 17.95
CA GLY A 41 -5.47 8.45 17.09
C GLY A 41 -4.88 7.22 16.40
N VAL A 42 -5.61 6.72 15.40
CA VAL A 42 -5.23 5.53 14.64
C VAL A 42 -4.73 5.93 13.27
N ARG A 43 -3.56 5.42 12.86
CA ARG A 43 -3.02 5.58 11.51
C ARG A 43 -2.94 4.25 10.80
N ARG A 44 -3.16 4.28 9.48
CA ARG A 44 -3.02 3.12 8.61
C ARG A 44 -1.73 3.28 7.82
N ILE A 45 -0.83 2.32 7.98
CA ILE A 45 0.47 2.31 7.34
C ILE A 45 0.47 1.25 6.24
N ALA A 46 0.66 1.70 5.01
CA ALA A 46 0.81 0.88 3.82
C ALA A 46 2.29 0.53 3.62
N HIS A 47 2.58 -0.76 3.49
CA HIS A 47 3.90 -1.29 3.14
C HIS A 47 3.92 -1.59 1.65
N ILE A 48 4.84 -0.96 0.93
CA ILE A 48 4.92 -1.01 -0.53
C ILE A 48 6.27 -1.58 -0.92
N ARG A 49 6.24 -2.63 -1.74
CA ARG A 49 7.43 -3.25 -2.30
C ARG A 49 7.60 -2.86 -3.77
N PRO A 50 8.55 -1.97 -4.11
CA PRO A 50 8.87 -1.65 -5.50
C PRO A 50 9.55 -2.84 -6.19
N ALA A 51 9.43 -2.91 -7.52
CA ALA A 51 9.84 -4.09 -8.32
C ALA A 51 11.33 -4.47 -8.22
N GLY A 52 12.20 -3.55 -7.81
CA GLY A 52 13.63 -3.80 -7.65
C GLY A 52 14.25 -3.06 -6.46
N GLY A 53 13.44 -2.64 -5.49
CA GLY A 53 13.89 -1.80 -4.38
C GLY A 53 13.57 -2.38 -3.02
N VAL A 54 13.95 -1.63 -1.99
CA VAL A 54 13.64 -1.92 -0.60
C VAL A 54 12.17 -1.55 -0.34
N GLU A 55 11.48 -2.41 0.42
CA GLU A 55 10.13 -2.12 0.89
C GLU A 55 10.13 -0.83 1.72
N PHE A 56 9.14 0.03 1.49
CA PHE A 56 8.98 1.28 2.22
C PHE A 56 7.56 1.39 2.76
N ALA A 57 7.41 2.12 3.85
CA ALA A 57 6.14 2.37 4.50
C ALA A 57 5.68 3.81 4.26
N THR A 58 4.39 3.98 3.97
CA THR A 58 3.72 5.28 3.80
C THR A 58 2.33 5.25 4.43
N SER A 59 1.66 6.39 4.54
CA SER A 59 0.26 6.40 4.98
C SER A 59 -0.64 5.77 3.91
N ALA A 60 -1.59 4.93 4.30
CA ALA A 60 -2.53 4.31 3.36
C ALA A 60 -3.46 5.33 2.67
N GLU A 61 -3.55 6.56 3.19
CA GLU A 61 -4.25 7.68 2.54
C GLU A 61 -3.44 8.32 1.39
N ASN A 62 -2.13 8.06 1.33
CA ASN A 62 -1.23 8.59 0.30
C ASN A 62 -1.08 7.68 -0.92
N ILE A 63 -1.73 6.52 -0.92
CA ILE A 63 -1.61 5.55 -2.01
C ILE A 63 -2.81 5.61 -2.93
N GLU A 64 -2.54 5.55 -4.23
CA GLU A 64 -3.56 5.38 -5.27
C GLU A 64 -3.28 4.10 -6.08
N PRO A 65 -4.30 3.47 -6.68
CA PRO A 65 -4.06 2.38 -7.62
C PRO A 65 -3.18 2.88 -8.77
N ALA A 66 -2.04 2.23 -8.99
CA ALA A 66 -1.24 2.51 -10.17
C ALA A 66 -1.96 1.90 -11.38
N PRO A 67 -1.95 2.57 -12.54
CA PRO A 67 -2.42 1.95 -13.76
C PRO A 67 -1.65 0.63 -13.95
N GLY A 68 -2.40 -0.48 -13.98
CA GLY A 68 -1.83 -1.77 -14.36
C GLY A 68 -1.18 -1.67 -15.74
N PRO A 69 -0.37 -2.66 -16.16
CA PRO A 69 0.06 -2.71 -17.55
C PRO A 69 -1.17 -2.51 -18.44
N ALA A 70 -1.11 -1.51 -19.32
CA ALA A 70 -2.21 -1.26 -20.25
C ALA A 70 -2.58 -2.61 -20.89
N PRO A 71 -3.87 -2.94 -21.01
CA PRO A 71 -4.25 -4.14 -21.75
C PRO A 71 -3.53 -4.08 -23.11
N PRO A 72 -2.94 -5.20 -23.58
CA PRO A 72 -2.26 -5.18 -24.87
C PRO A 72 -3.21 -4.57 -25.90
N PRO A 73 -2.73 -3.67 -26.78
CA PRO A 73 -3.59 -3.08 -27.81
C PRO A 73 -4.30 -4.23 -28.51
N GLY A 74 -5.63 -4.25 -28.39
CA GLY A 74 -6.44 -5.36 -28.90
C GLY A 74 -6.16 -5.51 -30.38
N ASP A 75 -5.73 -6.71 -30.77
CA ASP A 75 -5.56 -7.10 -32.16
C ASP A 75 -6.87 -6.83 -32.91
N PRO A 76 -6.90 -5.86 -33.85
CA PRO A 76 -8.08 -5.61 -34.65
C PRO A 76 -8.19 -6.78 -35.65
N ARG A 77 -9.11 -7.71 -35.36
CA ARG A 77 -9.51 -8.76 -36.30
C ARG A 77 -10.12 -8.19 -37.57
#